data_AF-A0A7K3Z2C1-F1
#
_entry.id   AF-A0A7K3Z2C1-F1
#
_cell.length_a   1.000
_cell.length_b   1.000
_cell.length_c   1.000
_cell.angle_alpha   90.00
_cell.angle_beta   90.00
_cell.angle_gamma   90.00
#
_symmetry.space_group_name_H-M   'P 1'
#
loop_
_entity.id
_entity.type
_entity.pdbx_description
1 polymer ?
#
loop_
_entity_poly.entity_id
_entity_poly.type
_entity_poly.pdbx_seq_one_letter_code
_entity_poly.pdbx_strand_id
1 'polypeptide(L)'
;MIKIKVEINRKIYNRISSFKNHFKYFEKVEAVKNIFGDKTQEALSTLEVEFSEDTLYMRVDYDGRLIINPRYLEEGNFTDIYLDIIHELVHVKQV
;
A
#
# COMPACT_ATOMS: atom_id res chain seq x y z
N MET A 1 19.25 2.23 14.35
CA MET A 1 18.58 2.66 13.11
C MET A 1 17.98 1.45 12.42
N ILE A 2 16.65 1.36 12.37
CA ILE A 2 15.96 0.34 11.58
C ILE A 2 16.17 0.70 10.10
N LYS A 3 16.85 -0.14 9.36
CA LYS A 3 17.06 0.06 7.91
C LYS A 3 15.78 -0.42 7.22
N ILE A 4 14.87 0.50 6.90
CA ILE A 4 13.66 0.20 6.14
C ILE A 4 14.10 -0.24 4.74
N LYS A 5 13.81 -1.50 4.37
CA LYS A 5 14.21 -2.11 3.08
C LYS A 5 13.00 -2.28 2.16
N VAL A 6 12.17 -1.25 2.03
CA VAL A 6 11.07 -1.22 1.07
C VAL A 6 11.34 -0.16 0.01
N GLU A 7 10.71 -0.31 -1.15
CA GLU A 7 10.76 0.67 -2.23
C GLU A 7 9.34 1.14 -2.54
N ILE A 8 9.18 2.46 -2.66
CA ILE A 8 7.92 3.10 -3.05
C ILE A 8 8.13 3.73 -4.43
N ASN A 9 7.62 3.07 -5.46
CA ASN A 9 7.63 3.58 -6.82
C ASN A 9 6.44 4.52 -7.03
N ARG A 10 6.76 5.82 -7.12
CA ARG A 10 5.78 6.91 -7.24
C ARG A 10 5.25 7.13 -8.66
N LYS A 11 5.79 6.43 -9.67
CA LYS A 11 5.36 6.61 -11.05
C LYS A 11 4.03 5.91 -11.30
N ILE A 12 3.02 6.67 -11.69
CA ILE A 12 1.68 6.17 -12.02
C ILE A 12 1.54 6.12 -13.54
N TYR A 13 1.27 4.91 -14.07
CA TYR A 13 1.06 4.69 -15.50
C TYR A 13 -0.39 4.40 -15.85
N ASN A 14 -1.14 3.78 -14.94
CA ASN A 14 -2.53 3.38 -15.11
C ASN A 14 -3.34 3.80 -13.89
N ARG A 15 -4.64 4.06 -14.09
CA ARG A 15 -5.56 4.38 -12.99
C ARG A 15 -5.70 3.23 -11.98
N ILE A 16 -5.67 1.99 -12.45
CA ILE A 16 -5.69 0.78 -11.62
C ILE A 16 -4.40 0.00 -11.85
N SER A 17 -3.78 -0.50 -10.78
CA SER A 17 -2.49 -1.20 -10.80
C SER A 17 -2.43 -2.24 -9.68
N SER A 18 -1.45 -3.16 -9.74
CA SER A 18 -1.16 -4.06 -8.62
C SER A 18 -0.36 -3.34 -7.54
N PHE A 19 -0.62 -3.65 -6.27
CA PHE A 19 0.15 -3.16 -5.13
C PHE A 19 1.67 -3.34 -5.32
N LYS A 20 2.10 -4.51 -5.81
CA LYS A 20 3.53 -4.82 -5.99
C LYS A 20 4.25 -3.98 -7.05
N ASN A 21 3.51 -3.29 -7.93
CA ASN A 21 4.11 -2.36 -8.89
C ASN A 21 4.61 -1.07 -8.22
N HIS A 22 3.99 -0.70 -7.10
CA HIS A 22 4.25 0.53 -6.37
C HIS A 22 4.99 0.29 -5.05
N PHE A 23 4.67 -0.78 -4.33
CA PHE A 23 5.14 -1.01 -2.97
C PHE A 23 5.93 -2.33 -2.90
N LYS A 24 7.24 -2.25 -3.16
CA LYS A 24 8.09 -3.45 -3.22
C LYS A 24 8.66 -3.79 -1.84
N TYR A 25 8.79 -5.09 -1.59
CA TYR A 25 9.39 -5.67 -0.39
C TYR A 25 8.58 -5.48 0.91
N PHE A 26 7.34 -5.01 0.82
CA PHE A 26 6.44 -4.92 1.97
C PHE A 26 6.12 -6.30 2.57
N GLU A 27 6.19 -7.38 1.79
CA GLU A 27 6.05 -8.75 2.27
C GLU A 27 7.18 -9.19 3.23
N LYS A 28 8.28 -8.43 3.27
CA LYS A 28 9.41 -8.67 4.18
C LYS A 28 9.30 -7.88 5.48
N VAL A 29 8.39 -6.91 5.56
CA VAL A 29 8.17 -6.07 6.74
C VAL A 29 7.48 -6.89 7.82
N GLU A 30 8.04 -6.90 9.02
CA GLU A 30 7.52 -7.68 10.16
C GLU A 30 6.09 -7.28 10.54
N ALA A 31 5.79 -5.97 10.56
CA ALA A 31 4.44 -5.48 10.82
C ALA A 31 3.43 -6.03 9.79
N VAL A 32 3.78 -6.06 8.51
CA VAL A 32 2.91 -6.58 7.44
C VAL A 32 2.72 -8.08 7.56
N LYS A 33 3.80 -8.82 7.90
CA LYS A 33 3.70 -10.25 8.22
C LYS A 33 2.79 -10.52 9.41
N ASN A 34 2.81 -9.68 10.43
CA ASN A 34 1.95 -9.83 11.61
C ASN A 34 0.47 -9.52 11.28
N ILE A 35 0.20 -8.72 10.24
CA ILE A 35 -1.16 -8.50 9.75
C ILE A 35 -1.69 -9.79 9.13
N PHE A 36 -1.04 -10.33 8.09
CA PHE A 36 -1.61 -11.41 7.28
C PHE A 36 -1.11 -12.83 7.61
N GLY A 37 -0.05 -12.97 8.39
CA GLY A 37 0.60 -14.25 8.69
C GLY A 37 1.10 -14.94 7.41
N ASP A 38 0.85 -16.24 7.32
CA ASP A 38 1.26 -17.07 6.17
C ASP A 38 0.63 -16.61 4.84
N LYS A 39 -0.48 -15.86 4.89
CA LYS A 39 -1.16 -15.30 3.71
C LYS A 39 -0.57 -14.00 3.18
N THR A 40 0.50 -13.48 3.79
CA THR A 40 1.09 -12.17 3.41
C THR A 40 1.43 -12.08 1.93
N GLN A 41 2.03 -13.13 1.36
CA GLN A 41 2.42 -13.12 -0.06
C GLN A 41 1.21 -13.04 -0.99
N GLU A 42 0.18 -13.82 -0.67
CA GLU A 42 -1.07 -13.92 -1.41
C GLU A 42 -1.82 -12.60 -1.35
N ALA A 43 -2.08 -12.09 -0.14
CA ALA A 43 -2.81 -10.84 0.09
C ALA A 43 -2.20 -9.66 -0.69
N LEU A 44 -0.87 -9.50 -0.62
CA LEU A 44 -0.20 -8.41 -1.35
C LEU A 44 -0.11 -8.65 -2.86
N SER A 45 -0.21 -9.90 -3.33
CA SER A 45 -0.18 -10.22 -4.77
C SER A 45 -1.52 -9.95 -5.46
N THR A 46 -2.62 -10.08 -4.73
CA THR A 46 -3.97 -9.86 -5.24
C THR A 46 -4.50 -8.45 -4.96
N LEU A 47 -3.85 -7.69 -4.07
CA LEU A 47 -4.26 -6.33 -3.74
C LEU A 47 -4.13 -5.38 -4.93
N GLU A 48 -5.26 -4.82 -5.33
CA GLU A 48 -5.38 -3.77 -6.34
C GLU A 48 -5.22 -2.38 -5.71
N VAL A 49 -4.63 -1.48 -6.48
CA VAL A 49 -4.45 -0.06 -6.16
C VAL A 49 -5.17 0.77 -7.21
N GLU A 50 -6.07 1.65 -6.79
CA GLU A 50 -6.71 2.65 -7.64
C GLU A 50 -6.23 4.05 -7.28
N PHE A 51 -5.82 4.80 -8.30
CA PHE A 51 -5.41 6.19 -8.16
C PHE A 51 -6.59 7.12 -8.41
N SER A 52 -7.05 7.82 -7.36
CA SER A 52 -8.21 8.73 -7.43
C SER A 52 -8.02 9.96 -6.54
N GLU A 53 -8.50 11.11 -7.02
CA GLU A 53 -8.55 12.37 -6.26
C GLU A 53 -9.72 12.40 -5.24
N ASP A 54 -10.58 11.38 -5.22
CA ASP A 54 -11.70 11.25 -4.26
C ASP A 54 -11.25 10.93 -2.82
N THR A 55 -9.95 10.77 -2.59
CA THR A 55 -9.33 10.70 -1.27
C THR A 55 -8.23 11.74 -1.16
N LEU A 56 -7.98 12.27 0.04
CA LEU A 56 -6.87 13.20 0.27
C LEU A 56 -5.52 12.49 0.38
N TYR A 57 -5.52 11.27 0.91
CA TYR A 57 -4.32 10.49 1.20
C TYR A 57 -4.46 9.08 0.62
N MET A 58 -4.79 8.11 1.48
CA MET A 58 -5.06 6.73 1.13
C MET A 58 -6.30 6.27 1.90
N ARG A 59 -7.00 5.27 1.38
CA ARG A 59 -8.06 4.55 2.10
C ARG A 59 -8.28 3.18 1.46
N VAL A 60 -8.82 2.24 2.20
CA VAL A 60 -9.40 1.01 1.61
C VAL A 60 -10.90 1.21 1.35
N ASP A 61 -11.40 0.70 0.22
CA ASP A 61 -12.83 0.69 -0.09
C ASP A 61 -13.55 -0.59 0.40
N TYR A 62 -14.85 -0.70 0.14
CA TYR A 62 -15.65 -1.84 0.60
C TYR A 62 -15.30 -3.17 -0.08
N ASP A 63 -14.57 -3.13 -1.19
CA ASP A 63 -14.12 -4.32 -1.93
C ASP A 63 -12.67 -4.71 -1.54
N GLY A 64 -12.07 -4.02 -0.56
CA GLY A 64 -10.70 -4.28 -0.11
C GLY A 64 -9.63 -3.67 -1.01
N ARG A 65 -10.00 -2.77 -1.93
CA ARG A 65 -9.08 -2.10 -2.84
C ARG A 65 -8.43 -0.89 -2.17
N LEU A 66 -7.13 -0.73 -2.38
CA LEU A 66 -6.39 0.42 -1.88
C LEU A 66 -6.58 1.62 -2.82
N ILE A 67 -7.23 2.67 -2.34
CA ILE A 67 -7.42 3.93 -3.06
C ILE A 67 -6.34 4.92 -2.61
N ILE A 68 -5.62 5.52 -3.56
CA ILE A 68 -4.52 6.45 -3.28
C ILE A 68 -4.69 7.74 -4.06
N ASN A 69 -4.53 8.87 -3.39
CA ASN A 69 -4.42 10.16 -4.06
C ASN A 69 -3.10 10.22 -4.85
N PRO A 70 -3.13 10.46 -6.18
CA PRO A 70 -1.93 10.49 -7.02
C PRO A 70 -0.89 11.51 -6.52
N ARG A 71 -1.35 12.71 -6.15
CA ARG A 71 -0.50 13.79 -5.66
C ARG A 71 0.14 13.44 -4.32
N TYR A 72 -0.61 12.78 -3.44
CA TYR A 72 -0.05 12.32 -2.17
C TYR A 72 1.06 11.30 -2.37
N LEU A 73 0.88 10.32 -3.27
CA LEU A 73 1.95 9.35 -3.58
C LEU A 73 3.19 10.03 -4.17
N GLU A 74 3.00 11.03 -5.03
CA GLU A 74 4.09 11.75 -5.70
C GLU A 74 4.88 12.64 -4.74
N GLU A 75 4.21 13.43 -3.91
CA GLU A 75 4.81 14.51 -3.11
C GLU A 75 5.05 14.13 -1.64
N GLY A 76 4.31 13.14 -1.11
CA GLY A 76 4.29 12.80 0.30
C GLY A 76 5.64 12.39 0.88
N ASN A 77 5.82 12.59 2.20
CA ASN A 77 7.00 12.12 2.90
C ASN A 77 7.06 10.58 2.84
N PHE A 78 8.26 10.03 2.65
CA PHE A 78 8.44 8.58 2.59
C PHE A 78 7.92 7.88 3.84
N THR A 79 8.20 8.42 5.03
CA THR A 79 7.77 7.84 6.31
C THR A 79 6.26 7.86 6.45
N ASP A 80 5.60 8.95 6.06
CA ASP A 80 4.14 9.07 6.15
C ASP A 80 3.47 8.05 5.22
N ILE A 81 3.88 7.99 3.95
CA ILE A 81 3.38 6.99 3.00
C ILE A 81 3.64 5.56 3.50
N TYR A 82 4.82 5.29 4.05
CA TYR A 82 5.17 3.96 4.57
C TYR A 82 4.25 3.55 5.73
N LEU A 83 3.98 4.46 6.67
CA LEU A 83 3.11 4.20 7.82
C LEU A 83 1.65 4.07 7.40
N ASP A 84 1.19 4.91 6.48
CA ASP A 84 -0.16 4.85 5.93
C ASP A 84 -0.40 3.53 5.19
N ILE A 85 0.56 3.04 4.40
CA ILE A 85 0.42 1.72 3.74
C ILE A 85 0.27 0.60 4.77
N ILE A 86 1.04 0.62 5.87
CA ILE A 86 0.88 -0.38 6.92
C ILE A 86 -0.49 -0.25 7.59
N HIS A 87 -0.98 0.96 7.80
CA HIS A 87 -2.31 1.22 8.36
C HIS A 87 -3.42 0.70 7.45
N GLU A 88 -3.40 1.06 6.16
CA GLU A 88 -4.41 0.62 5.20
C GLU A 88 -4.39 -0.89 4.99
N LEU A 89 -3.22 -1.56 5.08
CA LEU A 89 -3.16 -3.01 5.04
C LEU A 89 -3.90 -3.69 6.23
N VAL A 90 -4.05 -3.01 7.36
CA VAL A 90 -4.94 -3.48 8.45
C VAL A 90 -6.39 -3.46 7.97
N HIS A 91 -6.81 -2.42 7.25
CA HIS A 91 -8.16 -2.32 6.68
C HIS A 91 -8.39 -3.35 5.56
N VAL A 92 -7.39 -3.65 4.72
CA VAL A 92 -7.47 -4.73 3.72
C VAL A 92 -7.78 -6.08 4.37
N LYS A 93 -7.25 -6.36 5.57
CA LYS A 93 -7.54 -7.60 6.31
C LYS A 93 -8.96 -7.66 6.89
N GLN A 94 -9.58 -6.50 7.12
CA GLN A 94 -10.89 -6.39 7.81
C GLN A 94 -12.08 -6.61 6.86
N VAL A 95 -11.85 -6.46 5.55
CA VAL A 95 -12.81 -6.77 4.48
C VAL A 95 -12.69 -8.25 4.13
#